data_AF-A0A376TVY3-F1
#
_entry.id   AF-A0A376TVY3-F1
#
_cell.length_a   1.000
_cell.length_b   1.000
_cell.length_c   1.000
_cell.angle_alpha   90.00
_cell.angle_beta   90.00
_cell.angle_gamma   90.00
#
_symmetry.space_group_name_H-M   'P 1'
#
loop_
_entity.id
_entity.type
_entity.pdbx_description
1 polymer ?
#
loop_
_entity_poly.entity_id
_entity_poly.type
_entity_poly.pdbx_seq_one_letter_code
_entity_poly.pdbx_strand_id
1 'polypeptide(L)'
;MPDTLVIIFFVAILTSLATWVVPVGMFDSQEVQYQVDGQTKTRKVVDPHSFRILTNEAGEPEYHRVQLFTTGDERPGLMNFPFEGLTSGSKYGTAVGIIMFMLVIGGAFGIVMRTGTIDNGILALIRPYPRE
;
A
#
# COMPACT_ATOMS: atom_id res chain seq x y z
N MET A 1 1.49 -9.98 24.21
CA MET A 1 2.17 -9.69 22.93
C MET A 1 1.63 -8.36 22.45
N PRO A 2 2.47 -7.38 22.05
CA PRO A 2 1.98 -6.09 21.58
C PRO A 2 1.08 -6.25 20.36
N ASP A 3 0.04 -5.43 20.26
CA ASP A 3 -0.87 -5.38 19.11
C ASP A 3 -0.16 -4.82 17.86
N THR A 4 -0.62 -5.19 16.66
CA THR A 4 -0.01 -4.76 15.40
C THR A 4 -0.04 -3.24 15.22
N LEU A 5 -1.12 -2.56 15.64
CA LEU A 5 -1.22 -1.10 15.57
C LEU A 5 -0.21 -0.44 16.49
N VAL A 6 0.02 -1.02 17.67
CA VAL A 6 1.02 -0.54 18.63
C VAL A 6 2.43 -0.68 18.06
N ILE A 7 2.73 -1.83 17.43
CA ILE A 7 4.03 -2.06 16.79
C ILE A 7 4.28 -1.04 15.67
N ILE A 8 3.32 -0.85 14.77
CA ILE A 8 3.44 0.10 13.65
C ILE A 8 3.63 1.53 14.16
N PHE A 9 2.95 1.92 15.24
CA PHE A 9 3.12 3.23 15.86
C PHE A 9 4.54 3.45 16.40
N PHE A 10 5.12 2.49 17.12
CA PHE A 10 6.51 2.58 17.58
C PHE A 10 7.50 2.61 16.42
N VAL A 11 7.28 1.82 15.36
CA VAL A 11 8.11 1.85 14.16
C VAL A 11 8.08 3.23 13.52
N ALA A 12 6.90 3.86 13.40
CA ALA A 12 6.77 5.21 12.84
C ALA A 12 7.54 6.27 13.64
N ILE A 13 7.51 6.19 14.98
CA ILE A 13 8.29 7.10 15.84
C ILE A 13 9.79 6.86 15.65
N LEU A 14 10.24 5.60 15.70
CA LEU A 14 11.66 5.26 15.57
C LEU A 14 12.22 5.65 14.21
N THR A 15 11.49 5.43 13.12
CA THR A 15 11.92 5.83 11.77
C THR A 15 11.93 7.35 11.62
N SER A 16 10.97 8.06 12.21
CA SER A 16 10.96 9.52 12.24
C SER A 16 12.20 10.07 12.95
N LEU A 17 12.56 9.54 14.13
CA LEU A 17 13.77 9.93 14.85
C LEU A 17 15.05 9.57 14.07
N ALA A 18 15.07 8.43 13.39
CA ALA A 18 16.22 8.01 12.59
C ALA A 18 16.53 8.99 11.44
N THR A 19 15.54 9.75 10.93
CA THR A 19 15.74 10.75 9.88
C THR A 19 16.64 11.93 10.28
N TRP A 20 16.94 12.08 11.57
CA TRP A 20 17.91 13.08 12.05
C TRP A 20 19.35 12.59 12.01
N VAL A 21 19.58 11.27 11.94
CA VAL A 21 20.92 10.66 11.97
C VAL A 21 21.30 10.12 10.59
N VAL A 22 20.33 9.68 9.80
CA VAL A 22 20.57 9.02 8.52
C VAL A 22 20.39 10.01 7.36
N PRO A 23 21.44 10.27 6.55
CA PRO A 23 21.34 11.12 5.37
C PRO A 23 20.66 10.39 4.21
N VAL A 24 20.24 11.15 3.21
CA VAL A 24 19.43 10.62 2.11
C VAL A 24 20.32 10.03 1.03
N GLY A 25 20.07 8.78 0.68
CA GLY A 25 20.71 8.09 -0.43
C GLY A 25 19.83 8.03 -1.67
N MET A 26 20.45 8.07 -2.84
CA MET A 26 19.79 7.92 -4.13
C MET A 26 20.48 6.82 -4.95
N PHE A 27 19.68 6.06 -5.69
CA PHE A 27 20.13 5.15 -6.74
C PHE A 27 19.53 5.60 -8.08
N ASP A 28 20.29 5.47 -9.15
CA ASP A 28 19.80 5.68 -10.50
C ASP A 28 18.99 4.47 -10.98
N SER A 29 17.97 4.75 -11.78
CA SER A 29 17.16 3.73 -12.43
C SER A 29 17.52 3.64 -13.91
N GLN A 30 17.80 2.44 -14.38
CA GLN A 30 18.06 2.15 -15.78
C GLN A 30 16.86 1.41 -16.38
N GLU A 31 16.46 1.77 -17.60
CA GLU A 31 15.44 1.04 -18.34
C GLU A 31 16.11 -0.11 -19.10
N VAL A 32 15.89 -1.35 -18.64
CA VAL A 32 16.37 -2.53 -19.35
C VAL A 32 15.20 -3.15 -20.11
N GLN A 33 15.35 -3.25 -21.42
CA GLN A 33 14.38 -3.86 -22.31
C GLN A 33 14.65 -5.36 -22.39
N TYR A 34 13.72 -6.17 -21.87
CA TYR A 34 13.77 -7.62 -22.00
C TYR A 34 12.78 -8.05 -23.09
N GLN A 35 13.26 -8.78 -24.09
CA GLN A 35 12.39 -9.49 -25.03
C GLN A 35 11.97 -10.81 -24.39
N VAL A 36 10.69 -10.94 -24.07
CA VAL A 36 10.07 -12.20 -23.65
C VAL A 36 8.94 -12.49 -24.63
N ASP A 37 8.98 -13.64 -25.29
CA ASP A 37 7.98 -14.09 -26.29
C ASP A 37 7.70 -13.08 -27.42
N GLY A 38 8.75 -12.50 -28.01
CA GLY A 38 8.61 -11.60 -29.17
C GLY A 38 7.99 -10.23 -28.86
N GLN A 39 7.76 -9.91 -27.57
CA GLN A 39 7.33 -8.58 -27.13
C GLN A 39 8.41 -7.93 -26.26
N THR A 40 8.80 -6.70 -26.60
CA THR A 40 9.74 -5.88 -25.82
C THR A 40 9.04 -5.37 -24.57
N LYS A 41 9.42 -5.87 -23.39
CA LYS A 41 8.95 -5.37 -22.09
C LYS A 41 10.05 -4.53 -21.45
N THR A 42 9.80 -3.24 -21.29
CA THR A 42 10.69 -2.32 -20.57
C THR A 42 10.46 -2.47 -19.07
N ARG A 43 11.52 -2.83 -18.32
CA ARG A 43 11.49 -2.80 -16.86
C ARG A 43 12.47 -1.74 -16.37
N LYS A 44 11.96 -0.78 -15.61
CA LYS A 44 12.79 0.14 -14.82
C LYS A 44 13.46 -0.68 -13.71
N VAL A 45 14.75 -0.90 -13.83
CA VAL A 45 15.58 -1.59 -12.84
C VAL A 45 16.48 -0.58 -12.15
N VAL A 46 16.78 -0.80 -10.88
CA VAL A 46 17.70 0.06 -10.11
C VAL A 46 19.12 -0.43 -10.39
N ASP A 47 20.05 0.47 -10.69
CA ASP A 47 21.47 0.12 -10.83
C ASP A 47 22.09 -0.01 -9.43
N PRO A 48 22.53 -1.22 -9.00
CA PRO A 48 23.08 -1.45 -7.66
C PRO A 48 24.37 -0.68 -7.38
N HIS A 49 25.13 -0.27 -8.41
CA HIS A 49 26.41 0.42 -8.26
C HIS A 49 26.28 1.94 -8.23
N SER A 50 25.08 2.47 -8.44
CA SER A 50 24.81 3.91 -8.56
C SER A 50 24.53 4.64 -7.24
N PHE A 51 24.78 4.00 -6.09
CA PHE A 51 24.51 4.61 -4.78
C PHE A 51 25.32 5.89 -4.56
N ARG A 52 24.63 7.00 -4.31
CA ARG A 52 25.23 8.25 -3.86
C ARG A 52 24.42 8.89 -2.74
N ILE A 53 25.11 9.50 -1.78
CA ILE A 53 24.48 10.37 -0.79
C ILE A 53 24.18 11.70 -1.48
N LEU A 54 22.96 12.20 -1.34
CA LEU A 54 22.60 13.52 -1.85
C LEU A 54 23.30 14.58 -1.01
N THR A 55 23.94 15.53 -1.70
CA THR A 55 24.57 16.70 -1.09
C THR A 55 23.80 17.94 -1.48
N ASN A 56 23.58 18.83 -0.52
CA ASN A 56 22.96 20.13 -0.76
C ASN A 56 23.89 21.07 -1.55
N GLU A 57 23.42 22.29 -1.83
CA GLU A 57 24.18 23.34 -2.55
C GLU A 57 25.51 23.72 -1.86
N ALA A 58 25.67 23.42 -0.57
CA ALA A 58 26.88 23.66 0.21
C ALA A 58 27.86 22.47 0.21
N GLY A 59 27.53 21.36 -0.47
CA GLY A 59 28.35 20.15 -0.49
C GLY A 59 28.24 19.29 0.78
N GLU A 60 27.29 19.58 1.67
CA GLU A 60 27.03 18.80 2.88
C GLU A 60 25.95 17.73 2.63
N PRO A 61 25.97 16.58 3.34
CA PRO A 61 24.96 15.55 3.21
C PRO A 61 23.56 16.09 3.54
N GLU A 62 22.60 15.78 2.68
CA GLU A 62 21.21 16.23 2.81
C GLU A 62 20.41 15.33 3.77
N TYR A 63 19.72 15.97 4.73
CA TYR A 63 18.87 15.29 5.71
C TYR A 63 17.41 15.67 5.53
N HIS A 64 16.58 14.70 5.14
CA HIS A 64 15.13 14.88 5.04
C HIS A 64 14.46 14.55 6.38
N ARG A 65 14.49 15.53 7.28
CA ARG A 65 13.92 15.40 8.63
C ARG A 65 12.39 15.34 8.53
N VAL A 66 11.80 14.28 9.06
CA VAL A 66 10.34 14.17 9.16
C VAL A 66 9.84 15.18 10.19
N GLN A 67 8.94 16.06 9.76
CA GLN A 67 8.27 17.01 10.64
C GLN A 67 7.08 16.34 11.34
N LEU A 68 6.72 16.82 12.53
CA LEU A 68 5.58 16.29 13.27
C LEU A 68 4.26 16.56 12.53
N PHE A 69 4.12 17.79 12.01
CA PHE A 69 3.00 18.24 11.19
C PHE A 69 3.53 18.88 9.91
N THR A 70 2.86 18.64 8.79
CA THR A 70 3.14 19.28 7.51
C THR A 70 1.82 19.46 6.76
N THR A 71 1.73 20.55 6.00
CA THR A 71 0.52 20.93 5.25
C THR A 71 0.79 20.99 3.74
N GLY A 72 1.91 20.41 3.26
CA GLY A 72 2.28 20.39 1.85
C GLY A 72 2.28 18.98 1.24
N ASP A 73 2.05 18.91 -0.07
CA ASP A 73 1.98 17.65 -0.85
C ASP A 73 3.34 16.95 -1.01
N GLU A 74 4.45 17.64 -0.78
CA GLU A 74 5.76 17.12 -1.18
C GLU A 74 6.28 16.00 -0.25
N ARG A 75 5.98 16.07 1.06
CA ARG A 75 6.47 15.11 2.04
C ARG A 75 5.50 14.97 3.22
N PRO A 76 5.09 13.74 3.58
CA PRO A 76 4.20 13.53 4.69
C PRO A 76 4.90 13.66 6.05
N GLY A 77 4.20 14.26 7.01
CA GLY A 77 4.65 14.40 8.40
C GLY A 77 4.25 13.18 9.22
N LEU A 78 4.83 13.03 10.41
CA LEU A 78 4.57 11.87 11.26
C LEU A 78 3.07 11.69 11.57
N MET A 79 2.35 12.79 11.83
CA MET A 79 0.92 12.74 12.12
C MET A 79 0.05 12.43 10.90
N ASN A 80 0.56 12.69 9.69
CA ASN A 80 -0.14 12.39 8.44
C ASN A 80 0.07 10.94 8.00
N PHE A 81 1.05 10.23 8.60
CA PHE A 81 1.43 8.86 8.23
C PHE A 81 0.25 7.88 8.12
N PRO A 82 -0.72 7.85 9.06
CA PRO A 82 -1.86 6.94 8.94
C PRO A 82 -2.74 7.26 7.72
N PHE A 83 -2.96 8.54 7.44
CA PHE A 83 -3.79 8.97 6.30
C PHE A 83 -3.11 8.66 4.97
N GLU A 84 -1.82 8.95 4.87
CA GLU A 84 -0.99 8.62 3.72
C GLU A 84 -0.93 7.11 3.50
N GLY A 85 -0.78 6.32 4.57
CA GLY A 85 -0.87 4.87 4.50
C GLY A 85 -2.21 4.39 3.95
N LEU A 86 -3.32 5.05 4.33
CA LEU A 86 -4.66 4.70 3.85
C LEU A 86 -4.86 4.99 2.36
N THR A 87 -4.32 6.11 1.87
CA THR A 87 -4.49 6.59 0.49
C THR A 87 -3.35 6.23 -0.46
N SER A 88 -2.23 5.74 0.05
CA SER A 88 -1.07 5.34 -0.75
C SER A 88 -1.36 4.07 -1.57
N GLY A 89 -0.95 4.09 -2.84
CA GLY A 89 -1.09 2.96 -3.76
C GLY A 89 -1.97 3.24 -4.97
N SER A 90 -2.40 2.17 -5.64
CA SER A 90 -3.27 2.27 -6.82
C SER A 90 -4.75 2.07 -6.45
N LYS A 91 -5.66 2.41 -7.35
CA LYS A 91 -7.12 2.20 -7.17
C LYS A 91 -7.55 0.81 -6.66
N TYR A 92 -6.72 -0.22 -6.84
CA TYR A 92 -6.98 -1.60 -6.40
C TYR A 92 -6.09 -2.07 -5.23
N GLY A 93 -5.09 -1.28 -4.84
CA GLY A 93 -4.10 -1.67 -3.83
C GLY A 93 -4.02 -0.73 -2.62
N THR A 94 -4.77 0.37 -2.61
CA THR A 94 -4.87 1.25 -1.44
C THR A 94 -5.66 0.58 -0.32
N ALA A 95 -5.34 0.89 0.95
CA ALA A 95 -6.09 0.34 2.08
C ALA A 95 -7.57 0.78 2.03
N VAL A 96 -7.84 2.02 1.60
CA VAL A 96 -9.21 2.49 1.32
C VAL A 96 -9.89 1.64 0.25
N GLY A 97 -9.18 1.25 -0.80
CA GLY A 97 -9.72 0.35 -1.84
C GLY A 97 -10.17 -1.00 -1.27
N ILE A 98 -9.38 -1.58 -0.37
CA ILE A 98 -9.71 -2.84 0.32
C ILE A 98 -10.95 -2.68 1.21
N ILE A 99 -11.01 -1.60 2.01
CA ILE A 99 -12.16 -1.32 2.88
C ILE A 99 -13.44 -1.16 2.05
N MET A 100 -13.38 -0.38 0.96
CA MET A 100 -14.53 -0.19 0.07
C MET A 100 -14.98 -1.50 -0.56
N PHE A 101 -14.06 -2.34 -1.01
CA PHE A 101 -14.38 -3.66 -1.54
C PHE A 101 -15.06 -4.56 -0.51
N MET A 102 -14.53 -4.61 0.72
CA MET A 102 -15.14 -5.35 1.83
C MET A 102 -16.54 -4.85 2.16
N LEU A 103 -16.76 -3.54 2.14
CA LEU A 103 -18.08 -2.94 2.38
C LEU A 103 -19.07 -3.26 1.26
N VAL A 104 -18.65 -3.19 -0.01
CA VAL A 104 -19.52 -3.50 -1.15
C VAL A 104 -19.93 -4.97 -1.14
N ILE A 105 -18.96 -5.88 -0.95
CA ILE A 105 -19.22 -7.32 -0.87
C ILE A 105 -20.07 -7.64 0.36
N GLY A 106 -19.66 -7.17 1.54
CA GLY A 106 -20.39 -7.41 2.79
C GLY A 106 -21.81 -6.86 2.75
N GLY A 107 -22.01 -5.68 2.16
CA GLY A 107 -23.33 -5.08 1.96
C GLY A 107 -24.20 -5.90 1.01
N ALA A 108 -23.66 -6.33 -0.13
CA ALA A 108 -24.39 -7.18 -1.08
C ALA A 108 -24.77 -8.52 -0.45
N PHE A 109 -23.82 -9.23 0.16
CA PHE A 109 -24.09 -10.49 0.87
C PHE A 109 -25.09 -10.29 2.02
N GLY A 110 -25.02 -9.17 2.74
CA GLY A 110 -25.97 -8.83 3.79
C GLY A 110 -27.41 -8.74 3.28
N ILE A 111 -27.63 -8.16 2.09
CA ILE A 111 -28.96 -8.12 1.46
C ILE A 111 -29.41 -9.54 1.11
N VAL A 112 -28.59 -10.33 0.41
CA VAL A 112 -28.95 -11.69 -0.05
C VAL A 112 -29.21 -12.64 1.11
N MET A 113 -28.46 -12.51 2.22
CA MET A 113 -28.71 -13.27 3.44
C MET A 113 -30.01 -12.83 4.11
N ARG A 114 -30.29 -11.53 4.21
CA ARG A 114 -31.51 -11.01 4.84
C ARG A 114 -32.78 -11.38 4.06
N THR A 115 -32.69 -11.53 2.74
CA THR A 115 -33.82 -11.96 1.89
C THR A 115 -34.03 -13.48 1.91
N GLY A 116 -33.17 -14.26 2.59
CA GLY A 116 -33.25 -15.72 2.63
C GLY A 116 -33.06 -16.38 1.26
N THR A 117 -32.53 -15.65 0.28
CA THR A 117 -32.39 -16.15 -1.10
C THR A 117 -31.28 -17.20 -1.18
N ILE A 118 -30.25 -17.09 -0.35
CA ILE A 118 -29.20 -18.11 -0.20
C ILE A 118 -29.81 -19.43 0.29
N ASP A 119 -30.57 -19.38 1.39
CA ASP A 119 -31.16 -20.59 2.00
C ASP A 119 -32.12 -21.28 1.04
N ASN A 120 -33.00 -20.51 0.40
CA ASN A 120 -33.93 -21.04 -0.59
C ASN A 120 -33.21 -21.59 -1.84
N GLY A 121 -32.11 -20.97 -2.26
CA GLY A 121 -31.28 -21.45 -3.36
C GLY A 121 -30.61 -22.79 -3.04
N ILE A 122 -30.05 -22.92 -1.83
CA ILE A 122 -29.46 -24.19 -1.36
C ILE A 122 -30.54 -25.28 -1.24
N LEU A 123 -31.69 -24.95 -0.67
CA LEU A 123 -32.83 -25.87 -0.56
C LEU A 123 -33.33 -26.34 -1.94
N ALA A 124 -33.35 -25.46 -2.94
CA ALA A 124 -33.73 -25.82 -4.30
C ALA A 124 -32.72 -26.79 -4.95
N LEU A 125 -31.43 -26.65 -4.66
CA LEU A 125 -30.37 -27.55 -5.16
C LEU A 125 -30.39 -28.93 -4.48
N ILE A 126 -30.75 -28.98 -3.19
CA ILE A 126 -30.80 -30.23 -2.41
C ILE A 126 -32.10 -31.01 -2.66
N ARG A 127 -33.17 -30.35 -3.12
CA ARG A 127 -34.45 -31.03 -3.38
C ARG A 127 -34.26 -32.14 -4.43
N PRO A 128 -34.61 -33.41 -4.11
CA PRO A 128 -34.50 -34.50 -5.07
C PRO A 128 -35.41 -34.24 -6.27
N TYR A 129 -34.91 -34.54 -7.47
CA TYR A 129 -35.70 -34.57 -8.69
C TYR A 129 -36.88 -35.54 -8.50
N PRO A 130 -38.14 -35.12 -8.72
CA PRO A 130 -39.27 -36.02 -8.64
C PRO A 130 -39.08 -37.13 -9.68
N ARG A 131 -38.91 -38.37 -9.21
CA ARG A 131 -38.95 -39.53 -10.10
C ARG A 131 -40.41 -39.82 -10.39
N GLU A 132 -40.79 -39.64 -11.65
CA GLU A 132 -42.02 -40.21 -12.23
C GLU A 132 -41.99 -41.74 -12.16
#